data_AF-A0A934LYD3-F1
#
_entry.id   AF-A0A934LYD3-F1
#
_cell.length_a   1.000
_cell.length_b   1.000
_cell.length_c   1.000
_cell.angle_alpha   90.00
_cell.angle_beta   90.00
_cell.angle_gamma   90.00
#
_symmetry.space_group_name_H-M   'P 1'
#
loop_
_entity.id
_entity.type
_entity.pdbx_description
1 polymer ?
#
loop_
_entity_poly.entity_id
_entity_poly.type
_entity_poly.pdbx_seq_one_letter_code
_entity_poly.pdbx_strand_id
1 'polypeptide(L)'
;MDEIVIALMSGPKDGDTLSFQTLLNVTKPIEISIGRREGCDVCLSYDSQVSREHARVVYDGHTFWLEDNHSTNGTFIEDEKITGRAVLEPGQLFRIGRTWLRVEPLLQFNISSGDLPF
;
A
#
# COMPACT_ATOMS: atom_id res chain seq x y z
N MET A 1 -7.68 15.31 -7.69
CA MET A 1 -6.38 14.59 -7.77
C MET A 1 -6.62 13.28 -7.08
N ASP A 2 -6.28 12.16 -7.71
CA ASP A 2 -6.53 10.86 -7.07
C ASP A 2 -5.46 10.63 -6.00
N GLU A 3 -5.83 9.98 -4.92
CA GLU A 3 -4.94 9.72 -3.80
C GLU A 3 -4.90 8.23 -3.52
N ILE A 4 -3.69 7.69 -3.30
CA ILE A 4 -3.50 6.30 -2.88
C ILE A 4 -3.35 6.33 -1.36
N VAL A 5 -4.18 5.59 -0.66
CA VAL A 5 -4.07 5.42 0.78
C VAL A 5 -3.56 4.02 1.09
N ILE A 6 -2.55 3.96 1.96
CA ILE A 6 -2.12 2.73 2.60
C ILE A 6 -2.50 2.81 4.08
N ALA A 7 -3.41 1.94 4.49
CA ALA A 7 -3.83 1.81 5.88
C ALA A 7 -3.05 0.69 6.57
N LEU A 8 -2.61 0.94 7.81
CA LEU A 8 -2.07 -0.07 8.69
C LEU A 8 -3.24 -0.72 9.44
N MET A 9 -3.39 -2.02 9.26
CA MET A 9 -4.54 -2.79 9.74
C MET A 9 -4.20 -3.67 10.95
N SER A 10 -2.99 -3.50 11.52
CA SER A 10 -2.56 -4.21 12.71
C SER A 10 -1.29 -3.60 13.33
N GLY A 11 -0.98 -4.04 14.55
CA GLY A 11 0.25 -3.68 15.25
C GLY A 11 0.17 -2.36 16.02
N PRO A 12 1.31 -1.79 16.44
CA PRO A 12 1.34 -0.58 17.27
C PRO A 12 0.78 0.68 16.61
N LYS A 13 0.66 0.66 15.27
CA LYS A 13 0.15 1.74 14.43
C LYS A 13 -1.15 1.36 13.74
N ASP A 14 -1.90 0.41 14.30
CA ASP A 14 -3.19 0.01 13.76
C ASP A 14 -4.15 1.22 13.65
N GLY A 15 -4.80 1.36 12.50
CA GLY A 15 -5.65 2.49 12.16
C GLY A 15 -4.92 3.69 11.54
N ASP A 16 -3.58 3.74 11.54
CA ASP A 16 -2.84 4.79 10.87
C ASP A 16 -2.98 4.68 9.34
N THR A 17 -3.11 5.82 8.67
CA THR A 17 -3.19 5.89 7.20
C THR A 17 -2.11 6.79 6.64
N LEU A 18 -1.43 6.35 5.59
CA LEU A 18 -0.50 7.16 4.80
C LEU A 18 -1.11 7.42 3.44
N SER A 19 -1.08 8.68 3.01
CA SER A 19 -1.74 9.10 1.77
C SER A 19 -0.72 9.67 0.79
N PHE A 20 -0.81 9.23 -0.46
CA PHE A 20 0.14 9.51 -1.53
C PHE A 20 -0.61 10.13 -2.70
N GLN A 21 -0.30 11.39 -2.99
CA GLN A 21 -0.95 12.12 -4.08
C GLN A 21 -0.51 11.57 -5.43
N THR A 22 -1.48 11.30 -6.30
CA THR A 22 -1.22 10.95 -7.69
C THR A 22 -1.44 12.21 -8.55
N LEU A 23 -0.42 12.58 -9.31
CA LEU A 23 -0.58 13.63 -10.30
C LEU A 23 -1.23 12.99 -11.54
N LEU A 24 -2.43 13.46 -11.87
CA LEU A 24 -3.08 13.14 -13.15
C LEU A 24 -2.12 13.57 -14.28
N ASN A 25 -1.76 12.64 -15.17
CA ASN A 25 -0.82 12.77 -16.32
C ASN A 25 0.64 12.30 -16.11
N VAL A 26 0.94 11.51 -15.08
CA VAL A 26 2.29 10.93 -14.96
C VAL A 26 2.41 9.67 -15.83
N THR A 27 3.33 9.69 -16.80
CA THR A 27 3.66 8.54 -17.68
C THR A 27 4.47 7.45 -16.96
N LYS A 28 4.82 7.68 -15.70
CA LYS A 28 5.63 6.79 -14.85
C LYS A 28 4.75 6.18 -13.76
N PRO A 29 4.98 4.91 -13.42
CA PRO A 29 4.30 4.29 -12.29
C PRO A 29 4.68 5.01 -10.99
N ILE A 30 3.73 5.06 -10.06
CA ILE A 30 3.97 5.50 -8.69
C ILE A 30 4.48 4.29 -7.92
N GLU A 31 5.61 4.44 -7.26
CA GLU A 31 6.20 3.40 -6.41
C GLU A 31 6.18 3.89 -4.96
N ILE A 32 5.60 3.08 -4.07
CA ILE A 32 5.55 3.33 -2.64
C ILE A 32 6.33 2.21 -1.97
N SER A 33 7.50 2.56 -1.43
CA SER A 33 8.40 1.61 -0.78
C SER A 33 7.98 1.30 0.65
N ILE A 34 8.04 0.02 1.03
CA ILE A 34 7.67 -0.46 2.37
C ILE A 34 8.88 -1.20 2.96
N GLY A 35 9.26 -0.82 4.18
CA GLY A 35 10.43 -1.42 4.82
C GLY A 35 10.68 -0.89 6.22
N ARG A 36 11.66 -1.49 6.89
CA ARG A 36 12.06 -1.09 8.25
C ARG A 36 12.98 0.13 8.28
N ARG A 37 13.60 0.48 7.16
CA ARG A 37 14.50 1.63 7.07
C ARG A 37 13.70 2.93 7.10
N GLU A 38 14.21 3.93 7.80
CA GLU A 38 13.57 5.26 7.91
C GLU A 38 13.35 5.97 6.57
N GLY A 39 14.09 5.63 5.52
CA GLY A 39 13.93 6.19 4.18
C GLY A 39 12.90 5.48 3.29
N CYS A 40 12.10 4.57 3.82
CA CYS A 40 10.96 3.99 3.09
C CYS A 40 9.71 4.85 3.27
N ASP A 41 8.88 4.92 2.24
CA ASP A 41 7.63 5.70 2.23
C ASP A 41 6.68 5.22 3.34
N VAL A 42 6.56 3.90 3.50
CA VAL A 42 5.94 3.25 4.65
C VAL A 42 7.03 2.63 5.52
N CYS A 43 7.45 3.37 6.54
CA CYS A 43 8.46 2.94 7.48
C CYS A 43 7.85 2.14 8.65
N LEU A 44 8.14 0.84 8.67
CA LEU A 44 7.75 -0.11 9.72
C LEU A 44 8.92 -0.39 10.67
N SER A 45 9.50 0.68 11.25
CA SER A 45 10.72 0.60 12.08
C SER A 45 10.59 -0.33 13.31
N TYR A 46 9.36 -0.49 13.82
CA TYR A 46 9.04 -1.29 14.99
C TYR A 46 8.98 -2.81 14.73
N ASP A 47 8.86 -3.23 13.47
CA ASP A 47 8.65 -4.65 13.13
C ASP A 47 9.96 -5.31 12.69
N SER A 48 10.58 -6.07 13.59
CA SER A 48 11.86 -6.75 13.35
C SER A 48 11.82 -7.82 12.24
N GLN A 49 10.63 -8.29 11.86
CA GLN A 49 10.45 -9.24 10.75
C GLN A 49 10.44 -8.54 9.38
N VAL A 50 10.49 -7.21 9.35
CA VAL A 50 10.52 -6.43 8.13
C VAL A 50 11.99 -6.15 7.73
N SER A 51 12.36 -6.57 6.51
CA SER A 51 13.62 -6.18 5.85
C SER A 51 13.74 -4.66 5.73
N ARG A 52 14.98 -4.15 5.61
CA ARG A 52 15.24 -2.70 5.50
C ARG A 52 14.49 -2.09 4.32
N GLU A 53 14.56 -2.76 3.18
CA GLU A 53 13.73 -2.54 2.00
C GLU A 53 13.03 -3.88 1.75
N HIS A 54 11.72 -3.97 1.98
CA HIS A 54 11.02 -5.25 2.04
C HIS A 54 10.21 -5.51 0.78
N ALA A 55 9.38 -4.54 0.42
CA ALA A 55 8.46 -4.64 -0.70
C ALA A 55 8.16 -3.24 -1.22
N ARG A 56 7.44 -3.17 -2.33
CA ARG A 56 6.84 -1.93 -2.82
C ARG A 56 5.45 -2.18 -3.36
N VAL A 57 4.59 -1.18 -3.20
CA VAL A 57 3.33 -1.09 -3.93
C VAL A 57 3.59 -0.22 -5.16
N VAL A 58 3.26 -0.73 -6.33
CA VAL A 58 3.42 -0.04 -7.61
C VAL A 58 2.05 0.18 -8.22
N TYR A 59 1.72 1.44 -8.51
CA TYR A 59 0.50 1.80 -9.24
C TYR A 59 0.87 2.33 -10.63
N ASP A 60 0.42 1.64 -11.68
CA ASP A 60 0.73 2.01 -13.07
C ASP A 60 -0.29 2.96 -13.71
N GLY A 61 -1.25 3.46 -12.92
CA GLY A 61 -2.38 4.27 -13.40
C GLY A 61 -3.67 3.49 -13.58
N HIS A 62 -3.61 2.15 -13.55
CA HIS A 62 -4.78 1.28 -13.65
C HIS A 62 -4.77 0.16 -12.61
N THR A 63 -3.61 -0.46 -12.38
CA THR A 63 -3.47 -1.66 -11.56
C THR A 63 -2.51 -1.40 -10.41
N PHE A 64 -2.88 -1.86 -9.22
CA PHE A 64 -1.97 -1.96 -8.09
C PHE A 64 -1.24 -3.29 -8.11
N TRP A 65 0.06 -3.21 -7.85
CA TRP A 65 0.93 -4.36 -7.79
C TRP A 65 1.70 -4.37 -6.49
N LEU A 66 1.81 -5.54 -5.89
CA LEU A 66 2.68 -5.77 -4.75
C LEU A 66 3.90 -6.56 -5.21
N GLU A 67 5.09 -6.03 -4.94
CA GLU A 67 6.35 -6.64 -5.33
C GLU A 67 7.25 -6.85 -4.11
N ASP A 68 7.64 -8.11 -3.88
CA ASP A 68 8.62 -8.47 -2.85
C ASP A 68 10.04 -8.13 -3.32
N ASN A 69 10.79 -7.39 -2.51
CA ASN A 69 12.16 -6.96 -2.83
C ASN A 69 13.19 -7.87 -2.16
N HIS A 70 13.14 -9.16 -2.47
CA HIS A 70 14.02 -10.19 -1.88
C HIS A 70 14.02 -10.16 -0.35
N SER A 71 12.84 -10.02 0.23
CA SER A 71 12.70 -9.90 1.67
C SER A 71 13.05 -11.23 2.38
N THR A 72 13.43 -11.15 3.66
CA THR A 72 13.84 -12.33 4.41
C THR A 72 12.66 -13.25 4.72
N ASN A 73 11.49 -12.68 5.03
CA ASN A 73 10.32 -13.45 5.46
C ASN A 73 9.26 -13.60 4.35
N GLY A 74 9.39 -12.86 3.26
CA GLY A 74 8.42 -12.80 2.19
C GLY A 74 7.29 -11.81 2.47
N THR A 75 6.60 -11.50 1.38
CA THR A 75 5.39 -10.68 1.32
C THR A 75 4.18 -11.57 1.01
N PHE A 76 3.02 -11.23 1.55
CA PHE A 76 1.81 -12.05 1.45
C PHE A 76 0.61 -11.20 1.06
N ILE A 77 -0.31 -11.74 0.26
CA ILE A 77 -1.65 -11.20 0.02
C ILE A 77 -2.62 -12.19 0.66
N GLU A 78 -3.45 -11.71 1.59
CA GLU A 78 -4.21 -12.55 2.50
C GLU A 78 -3.28 -13.61 3.12
N ASP A 79 -3.59 -14.90 2.98
CA ASP A 79 -2.80 -16.01 3.49
C ASP A 79 -1.75 -16.56 2.50
N GLU A 80 -1.67 -16.01 1.29
CA GLU A 80 -0.81 -16.54 0.22
C GLU A 80 0.49 -15.73 0.07
N LYS A 81 1.63 -16.42 0.07
CA LYS A 81 2.94 -15.80 -0.19
C LYS A 81 3.08 -15.47 -1.67
N ILE A 82 3.39 -14.22 -2.00
CA ILE A 82 3.62 -13.83 -3.38
C ILE A 82 4.99 -14.30 -3.89
N THR A 83 5.09 -14.55 -5.19
CA THR A 83 6.35 -14.84 -5.88
C THR A 83 6.70 -13.72 -6.85
N GLY A 84 7.69 -12.90 -6.51
CA GLY A 84 8.07 -11.73 -7.29
C GLY A 84 7.03 -10.62 -7.17
N ARG A 85 6.26 -10.39 -8.23
CA ARG A 85 5.21 -9.35 -8.32
C ARG A 85 3.84 -10.01 -8.50
N ALA A 86 2.87 -9.55 -7.72
CA ALA A 86 1.48 -9.99 -7.80
C ALA A 86 0.54 -8.80 -7.95
N VAL A 87 -0.64 -9.02 -8.56
CA VAL A 87 -1.73 -8.04 -8.57
C VAL A 87 -2.27 -7.92 -7.15
N LEU A 88 -2.50 -6.69 -6.70
CA LEU A 88 -3.10 -6.38 -5.41
C LEU A 88 -4.39 -5.62 -5.68
N GLU A 89 -5.54 -6.23 -5.46
CA GLU A 89 -6.82 -5.54 -5.66
C GLU A 89 -7.05 -4.50 -4.55
N PRO A 90 -7.60 -3.33 -4.86
CA PRO A 90 -8.07 -2.38 -3.85
C PRO A 90 -8.92 -3.05 -2.77
N GLY A 91 -8.57 -2.78 -1.50
CA GLY A 91 -9.27 -3.35 -0.35
C GLY A 91 -8.76 -4.73 0.09
N GLN A 92 -7.90 -5.41 -0.68
CA GLN A 92 -7.27 -6.65 -0.21
C GLN A 92 -6.26 -6.38 0.89
N LEU A 93 -6.20 -7.29 1.85
CA LEU A 93 -5.19 -7.26 2.90
C LEU A 93 -3.90 -7.88 2.37
N PHE A 94 -2.79 -7.24 2.68
CA PHE A 94 -1.47 -7.79 2.45
C PHE A 94 -0.63 -7.67 3.71
N ARG A 95 0.32 -8.61 3.90
CA ARG A 95 1.14 -8.68 5.10
C ARG A 95 2.61 -8.57 4.75
N ILE A 96 3.30 -7.71 5.49
CA ILE A 96 4.75 -7.52 5.45
C ILE A 96 5.27 -7.68 6.88
N GLY A 97 6.17 -8.65 7.09
CA GLY A 97 6.57 -9.04 8.45
C GLY A 97 5.35 -9.52 9.26
N ARG A 98 5.04 -8.83 10.35
CA ARG A 98 3.87 -9.06 11.21
C ARG A 98 2.76 -8.04 11.01
N THR A 99 2.96 -7.06 10.12
CA THR A 99 2.04 -5.96 9.92
C THR A 99 1.16 -6.24 8.70
N TRP A 100 -0.15 -6.29 8.92
CA TRP A 100 -1.18 -6.24 7.90
C TRP A 100 -1.43 -4.81 7.44
N LEU A 101 -1.57 -4.63 6.14
CA LEU A 101 -1.84 -3.37 5.47
C LEU A 101 -2.94 -3.55 4.43
N ARG A 102 -3.52 -2.44 4.00
CA ARG A 102 -4.52 -2.38 2.92
C ARG A 102 -4.25 -1.19 2.03
N VAL A 103 -4.43 -1.36 0.72
CA VAL A 103 -4.39 -0.24 -0.24
C VAL A 103 -5.81 0.14 -0.65
N GLU A 104 -6.10 1.43 -0.67
CA GLU A 104 -7.37 1.96 -1.16
C GLU A 104 -7.11 3.17 -2.07
N PRO A 105 -7.69 3.20 -3.28
CA PRO A 105 -7.77 4.41 -4.08
C PRO A 105 -8.87 5.30 -3.51
N LEU A 106 -8.50 6.49 -3.05
CA LEU A 106 -9.46 7.56 -2.82
C LEU A 106 -9.71 8.28 -4.13
N LEU A 107 -10.81 7.92 -4.78
CA LEU A 107 -11.42 8.79 -5.77
C LEU A 107 -11.99 9.99 -5.02
N GLN A 108 -11.50 11.19 -5.33
CA GLN A 108 -12.25 12.41 -4.98
C GLN A 108 -13.53 12.40 -5.81
N PHE A 109 -14.59 11.81 -5.26
CA PHE A 109 -15.93 12.12 -5.73
C PHE A 109 -16.12 13.61 -5.47
N ASN A 110 -16.22 14.40 -6.54
CA ASN A 110 -16.87 15.70 -6.45
C ASN A 110 -18.30 15.41 -5.99
N ILE A 111 -18.52 15.43 -4.69
CA ILE A 111 -19.87 15.43 -4.14
C ILE A 111 -20.44 16.80 -4.52
N SER A 112 -21.02 16.89 -5.71
CA SER A 112 -22.07 17.86 -5.97
C SER A 112 -23.13 17.58 -4.91
N SER A 113 -23.41 18.60 -4.09
CA SER A 113 -24.24 18.59 -2.90
C SER A 113 -25.73 18.30 -3.16
N GLY A 114 -26.06 17.31 -3.99
CA GLY A 114 -27.42 16.94 -4.40
C GLY A 114 -27.76 15.45 -4.31
N ASP A 115 -26.79 14.55 -4.13
CA ASP A 115 -27.03 13.10 -4.13
C ASP A 115 -27.01 12.47 -2.71
N LEU A 116 -27.81 13.02 -1.80
CA LEU A 116 -28.22 12.28 -0.61
C LEU A 116 -29.61 11.69 -0.86
N PRO A 117 -29.79 10.36 -0.84
CA PRO A 117 -31.14 9.80 -0.83
C PRO A 117 -31.80 10.19 0.50
N PHE A 118 -33.01 10.74 0.38
CA PHE A 118 -33.91 11.10 1.49
C PHE A 118 -34.08 9.97 2.51
#